data_AF-A0A7W6FLC2-F1
#
_entry.id   AF-A0A7W6FLC2-F1
#
_cell.length_a   1.000
_cell.length_b   1.000
_cell.length_c   1.000
_cell.angle_alpha   90.00
_cell.angle_beta   90.00
_cell.angle_gamma   90.00
#
_symmetry.space_group_name_H-M   'P 1'
#
loop_
_entity.id
_entity.type
_entity.pdbx_description
1 polymer ?
#
loop_
_entity_poly.entity_id
_entity_poly.type
_entity_poly.pdbx_seq_one_letter_code
_entity_poly.pdbx_strand_id
1 'polypeptide(L)'
;MFLDGIELDRRLMVVDGSNRFLTAREMPELFAVRCLVIEGGYVLLAPGMRRIEIGRTPVEGTDATVWQDTVKAGSFGRDIDNWLSSYLKREARLVSMTEETHRPLRMTPGRSYTFADTGPVLLTAQASLDELNERLDKPITMQQFRPNIVVKTTIAWEEDRWDRLRIGEVEFDVGAACDRCAMITIDPATRKRSPTAEPLKTLATYRKVENNHVYFGLYLVPRNTGRIFLSDELEVTKHKAKPRFVNVVPPAPKLIGTGLLEKHGISTEPAPVKTLALDCVAVIEEPGDVKTFRFRTEPPQPVKYFAGQFITLEIPHPGGKTARAYSISSSPSRPHDLSISVKRIEGGVGSGWLHDNLRVGMRLKASGPVGQFHFLKRPGRKVLLLGAGSGMTPMISMLRWIVDQHVPTDVVLHQAARSGSSLLFTAEMDLLARIASIPVRISHNLTKDTECDPALRGRLDDQMLARICPDVDERIVFCCGPDPYRSAVRAMLGRRKNFNRINFLEESFGSTAQTENGAVGAGSDLAANPDVSISFPGADRSVTARATDTLLTIIRGAGLEIASGCQAGLCGACKCKVISGEWTLSPSNVDPDMSCLPDDEKAAGYVLACSCCPTGDMQIALA
;
A
#
# COMPACT_ATOMS: atom_id res chain seq x y z
N MET A 1 43.77 -21.03 4.48
CA MET A 1 42.39 -20.78 4.94
C MET A 1 41.67 -20.14 3.77
N PHE A 2 40.72 -20.87 3.21
CA PHE A 2 39.94 -20.42 2.06
C PHE A 2 38.93 -19.35 2.58
N LEU A 3 38.68 -18.29 1.81
CA LEU A 3 37.74 -17.20 2.12
C LEU A 3 36.35 -17.51 1.51
N ASP A 4 35.71 -18.56 2.03
CA ASP A 4 34.53 -19.23 1.46
C ASP A 4 33.19 -18.50 1.65
N GLY A 5 33.19 -17.38 2.38
CA GLY A 5 31.97 -16.70 2.82
C GLY A 5 31.72 -16.90 4.31
N ILE A 6 30.45 -17.07 4.69
CA ILE A 6 30.06 -17.27 6.09
C ILE A 6 30.40 -18.70 6.52
N GLU A 7 30.94 -18.82 7.73
CA GLU A 7 31.26 -20.12 8.34
C GLU A 7 30.04 -21.07 8.30
N LEU A 8 30.27 -22.28 7.78
CA LEU A 8 29.27 -23.35 7.58
C LEU A 8 28.17 -23.08 6.54
N ASP A 9 28.15 -21.94 5.85
CA ASP A 9 27.15 -21.65 4.82
C ASP A 9 27.28 -22.56 3.59
N ARG A 10 26.14 -23.11 3.14
CA ARG A 10 26.01 -23.99 1.96
C ARG A 10 26.99 -25.17 1.92
N ARG A 11 27.37 -25.70 3.09
CA ARG A 11 28.18 -26.93 3.19
C ARG A 11 27.37 -28.22 3.04
N LEU A 12 26.05 -28.13 3.19
CA LEU A 12 25.11 -29.23 3.06
C LEU A 12 24.26 -29.05 1.80
N MET A 13 23.91 -30.16 1.16
CA MET A 13 23.06 -30.18 -0.02
C MET A 13 22.21 -31.44 -0.01
N VAL A 14 20.98 -31.31 -0.53
CA VAL A 14 20.10 -32.47 -0.73
C VAL A 14 20.23 -32.93 -2.18
N VAL A 15 20.41 -34.22 -2.40
CA VAL A 15 20.49 -34.86 -3.72
C VAL A 15 19.44 -35.95 -3.90
N ASP A 16 19.10 -36.29 -5.13
CA ASP A 16 18.22 -37.41 -5.44
C ASP A 16 18.96 -38.76 -5.55
N GLY A 17 18.23 -39.82 -5.92
CA GLY A 17 18.80 -41.16 -6.16
C GLY A 17 19.85 -41.21 -7.27
N SER A 18 19.87 -40.23 -8.17
CA SER A 18 20.87 -40.08 -9.24
C SER A 18 22.05 -39.17 -8.83
N ASN A 19 22.21 -38.90 -7.53
CA ASN A 19 23.20 -37.97 -6.97
C ASN A 19 23.03 -36.51 -7.46
N ARG A 20 21.89 -36.14 -8.04
CA ARG A 20 21.70 -34.79 -8.57
C ARG A 20 21.08 -33.88 -7.51
N PHE A 21 21.60 -32.66 -7.39
CA PHE A 21 21.09 -31.68 -6.43
C PHE A 21 19.60 -31.39 -6.62
N LEU A 22 18.87 -31.32 -5.51
CA LEU A 22 17.46 -30.97 -5.45
C LEU A 22 17.32 -29.49 -5.09
N THR A 23 16.39 -28.80 -5.74
CA THR A 23 16.16 -27.36 -5.54
C THR A 23 14.74 -27.07 -5.10
N ALA A 24 14.55 -26.01 -4.31
CA ALA A 24 13.20 -25.60 -3.95
C ALA A 24 12.40 -24.97 -5.13
N ARG A 25 12.99 -24.88 -6.34
CA ARG A 25 12.23 -24.61 -7.58
C ARG A 25 11.35 -25.79 -7.95
N GLU A 26 11.89 -26.99 -7.77
CA GLU A 26 11.23 -28.27 -8.05
C GLU A 26 10.45 -28.75 -6.84
N MET A 27 11.00 -28.57 -5.63
CA MET A 27 10.39 -29.03 -4.37
C MET A 27 10.34 -27.90 -3.33
N PRO A 28 9.34 -27.01 -3.40
CA PRO A 28 9.17 -25.90 -2.46
C PRO A 28 9.17 -26.30 -0.98
N GLU A 29 8.85 -27.56 -0.67
CA GLU A 29 8.88 -28.17 0.66
C GLU A 29 10.24 -27.99 1.36
N LEU A 30 11.33 -27.91 0.60
CA LEU A 30 12.67 -27.64 1.11
C LEU A 30 12.76 -26.33 1.91
N PHE A 31 11.90 -25.33 1.65
CA PHE A 31 11.87 -24.10 2.45
C PHE A 31 11.45 -24.32 3.91
N ALA A 32 10.75 -25.42 4.20
CA ALA A 32 10.30 -25.74 5.54
C ALA A 32 11.31 -26.60 6.32
N VAL A 33 12.36 -27.11 5.67
CA VAL A 33 13.44 -27.84 6.33
C VAL A 33 14.37 -26.82 6.99
N ARG A 34 14.43 -26.82 8.33
CA ARG A 34 15.36 -25.99 9.09
C ARG A 34 16.54 -26.83 9.54
N CYS A 35 17.74 -26.28 9.38
CA CYS A 35 18.98 -26.86 9.88
C CYS A 35 19.53 -25.94 10.97
N LEU A 36 19.66 -26.46 12.19
CA LEU A 36 20.31 -25.79 13.32
C LEU A 36 21.71 -26.36 13.47
N VAL A 37 22.70 -25.49 13.58
CA VAL A 37 24.07 -25.90 13.90
C VAL A 37 24.19 -26.05 15.41
N ILE A 38 24.66 -27.20 15.87
CA ILE A 38 24.92 -27.49 17.28
C ILE A 38 26.38 -27.87 17.49
N GLU A 39 26.82 -27.90 18.76
CA GLU A 39 28.11 -28.46 19.13
C GLU A 39 28.18 -29.93 18.64
N GLY A 40 29.18 -30.23 17.81
CA GLY A 40 29.38 -31.57 17.26
C GLY A 40 28.56 -31.95 16.01
N GLY A 41 27.60 -31.14 15.55
CA GLY A 41 26.76 -31.55 14.40
C GLY A 41 25.64 -30.60 13.99
N TYR A 42 24.55 -31.19 13.49
CA TYR A 42 23.37 -30.49 12.98
C TYR A 42 22.07 -31.12 13.51
N VAL A 43 21.05 -30.30 13.73
CA VAL A 43 19.67 -30.74 13.99
C VAL A 43 18.78 -30.30 12.84
N LEU A 44 18.07 -31.24 12.22
CA LEU A 44 17.11 -30.96 11.16
C LEU A 44 15.68 -31.06 11.69
N LEU A 45 14.86 -30.08 11.28
CA LEU A 45 13.46 -29.93 11.66
C LEU A 45 12.62 -29.73 10.40
N ALA A 46 11.45 -30.37 10.34
CA ALA A 46 10.45 -30.13 9.30
C ALA A 46 9.03 -30.33 9.86
N PRO A 47 8.01 -29.65 9.32
CA PRO A 47 6.62 -29.81 9.75
C PRO A 47 6.15 -31.27 9.73
N GLY A 48 5.58 -31.75 10.84
CA GLY A 48 5.07 -33.11 10.97
C GLY A 48 6.13 -34.20 11.10
N MET A 49 7.42 -33.84 11.19
CA MET A 49 8.53 -34.79 11.35
C MET A 49 9.11 -34.69 12.76
N ARG A 50 9.56 -35.83 13.32
CA ARG A 50 10.41 -35.82 14.52
C ARG A 50 11.75 -35.16 14.19
N ARG A 51 12.35 -34.41 15.12
CA ARG A 51 13.70 -33.87 14.93
C ARG A 51 14.71 -35.00 14.72
N ILE A 52 15.73 -34.75 13.90
CA ILE A 52 16.84 -35.68 13.67
C ILE A 52 18.16 -34.96 13.88
N GLU A 53 19.09 -35.64 14.54
CA GLU A 53 20.42 -35.13 14.88
C GLU A 53 21.46 -35.94 14.10
N ILE A 54 22.40 -35.24 13.48
CA ILE A 54 23.49 -35.85 12.72
C ILE A 54 24.82 -35.25 13.15
N GLY A 55 25.88 -36.06 13.16
CA GLY A 55 27.24 -35.60 13.45
C GLY A 55 27.77 -34.64 12.39
N ARG A 56 28.85 -33.91 12.71
CA ARG A 56 29.49 -32.97 11.77
C ARG A 56 30.24 -33.66 10.64
N THR A 57 30.77 -34.85 10.92
CA THR A 57 31.59 -35.62 9.99
C THR A 57 30.70 -36.59 9.20
N PRO A 58 30.78 -36.61 7.86
CA PRO A 58 30.11 -37.63 7.06
C PRO A 58 30.66 -39.01 7.37
N VAL A 59 29.82 -40.04 7.22
CA VAL A 59 30.17 -41.43 7.54
C VAL A 59 30.83 -42.18 6.38
N GLU A 60 30.57 -41.73 5.15
CA GLU A 60 31.10 -42.36 3.93
C GLU A 60 31.28 -41.31 2.81
N GLY A 61 32.19 -41.58 1.87
CA GLY A 61 32.35 -40.76 0.67
C GLY A 61 31.32 -41.12 -0.40
N THR A 62 30.84 -40.12 -1.13
CA THR A 62 29.92 -40.25 -2.27
C THR A 62 30.26 -39.21 -3.34
N ASP A 63 29.64 -39.33 -4.51
CA ASP A 63 29.65 -38.28 -5.53
C ASP A 63 28.33 -37.50 -5.48
N ALA A 64 28.39 -36.22 -5.86
CA ALA A 64 27.22 -35.37 -6.03
C ALA A 64 27.36 -34.53 -7.31
N THR A 65 26.28 -34.40 -8.07
CA THR A 65 26.23 -33.62 -9.30
C THR A 65 25.49 -32.31 -9.07
N VAL A 66 26.22 -31.20 -9.21
CA VAL A 66 25.73 -29.83 -9.11
C VAL A 66 25.79 -29.21 -10.50
N TRP A 67 24.62 -28.98 -11.10
CA TRP A 67 24.51 -28.55 -12.50
C TRP A 67 25.19 -29.50 -13.48
N GLN A 68 26.37 -29.13 -14.00
CA GLN A 68 27.18 -29.92 -14.92
C GLN A 68 28.44 -30.49 -14.26
N ASP A 69 28.68 -30.17 -12.99
CA ASP A 69 29.89 -30.55 -12.25
C ASP A 69 29.58 -31.74 -11.34
N THR A 70 30.35 -32.82 -11.45
CA THR A 70 30.33 -33.92 -10.47
C THR A 70 31.49 -33.74 -9.51
N VAL A 71 31.20 -33.71 -8.21
CA VAL A 71 32.17 -33.44 -7.14
C VAL A 71 32.12 -34.52 -6.07
N LYS A 72 33.25 -34.73 -5.38
CA LYS A 72 33.30 -35.54 -4.16
C LYS A 72 32.49 -34.88 -3.05
N ALA A 73 31.74 -35.69 -2.32
CA ALA A 73 30.90 -35.27 -1.21
C ALA A 73 30.88 -36.37 -0.13
N GLY A 74 30.36 -36.06 1.06
CA GLY A 74 30.22 -36.98 2.17
C GLY A 74 28.76 -37.26 2.48
N SER A 75 28.39 -38.53 2.63
CA SER A 75 27.06 -38.98 3.05
C SER A 75 26.97 -39.08 4.56
N PHE A 76 25.79 -38.82 5.12
CA PHE A 76 25.48 -38.96 6.54
C PHE A 76 24.74 -40.27 6.88
N GLY A 77 24.53 -41.14 5.88
CA GLY A 77 23.93 -42.45 6.05
C GLY A 77 22.39 -42.47 5.96
N ARG A 78 21.86 -43.69 6.04
CA ARG A 78 20.46 -44.00 5.65
C ARG A 78 19.40 -43.34 6.55
N ASP A 79 19.69 -43.04 7.80
CA ASP A 79 18.67 -42.52 8.72
C ASP A 79 18.18 -41.12 8.32
N ILE A 80 19.11 -40.22 7.97
CA ILE A 80 18.77 -38.88 7.50
C ILE A 80 18.21 -38.88 6.09
N ASP A 81 18.68 -39.79 5.25
CA ASP A 81 18.17 -39.99 3.89
C ASP A 81 16.71 -40.46 3.92
N ASN A 82 16.40 -41.43 4.78
CA ASN A 82 15.02 -41.90 4.99
C ASN A 82 14.14 -40.78 5.57
N TRP A 83 14.67 -39.97 6.49
CA TRP A 83 13.96 -38.83 7.06
C TRP A 83 13.61 -37.80 5.99
N LEU A 84 14.57 -37.39 5.17
CA LEU A 84 14.37 -36.43 4.07
C LEU A 84 13.42 -37.01 3.02
N SER A 85 13.61 -38.27 2.62
CA SER A 85 12.78 -38.94 1.63
C SER A 85 11.33 -39.05 2.08
N SER A 86 11.11 -39.33 3.36
CA SER A 86 9.78 -39.41 3.97
C SER A 86 9.07 -38.06 4.00
N TYR A 87 9.81 -36.97 4.23
CA TYR A 87 9.25 -35.61 4.23
C TYR A 87 8.95 -35.12 2.81
N LEU A 88 9.91 -35.28 1.90
CA LEU A 88 9.85 -34.77 0.52
C LEU A 88 9.03 -35.66 -0.42
N LYS A 89 8.62 -36.85 0.03
CA LYS A 89 7.86 -37.85 -0.75
C LYS A 89 8.56 -38.22 -2.07
N ARG A 90 9.88 -38.15 -2.07
CA ARG A 90 10.79 -38.45 -3.18
C ARG A 90 12.11 -38.91 -2.58
N GLU A 91 12.82 -39.80 -3.25
CA GLU A 91 14.17 -40.19 -2.84
C GLU A 91 15.08 -38.96 -2.72
N ALA A 92 15.58 -38.74 -1.51
CA ALA A 92 16.38 -37.58 -1.14
C ALA A 92 17.44 -37.98 -0.12
N ARG A 93 18.68 -37.59 -0.38
CA ARG A 93 19.84 -37.88 0.47
C ARG A 93 20.56 -36.61 0.88
N LEU A 94 21.10 -36.57 2.10
CA LEU A 94 21.86 -35.44 2.57
C LEU A 94 23.35 -35.67 2.31
N VAL A 95 23.98 -34.75 1.60
CA VAL A 95 25.42 -34.76 1.38
C VAL A 95 26.07 -33.50 1.94
N SER A 96 27.32 -33.63 2.37
CA SER A 96 28.19 -32.54 2.79
C SER A 96 29.37 -32.40 1.86
N MET A 97 29.97 -31.22 1.87
CA MET A 97 31.30 -31.06 1.30
C MET A 97 32.38 -31.72 2.14
N THR A 98 33.35 -32.30 1.46
CA THR A 98 34.61 -32.82 2.01
C THR A 98 35.78 -31.92 1.61
N GLU A 99 36.98 -32.20 2.13
CA GLU A 99 38.21 -31.49 1.71
C GLU A 99 38.54 -31.73 0.22
N GLU A 100 38.05 -32.82 -0.36
CA GLU A 100 38.21 -33.18 -1.77
C GLU A 100 37.18 -32.50 -2.69
N THR A 101 36.18 -31.81 -2.12
CA THR A 101 35.17 -31.10 -2.92
C THR A 101 35.80 -29.89 -3.60
N HIS A 102 36.05 -29.99 -4.89
CA HIS A 102 36.56 -28.89 -5.71
C HIS A 102 35.51 -28.42 -6.73
N ARG A 103 35.03 -27.19 -6.58
CA ARG A 103 34.11 -26.56 -7.54
C ARG A 103 34.55 -25.11 -7.82
N PRO A 104 34.96 -24.77 -9.06
CA PRO A 104 35.39 -23.42 -9.38
C PRO A 104 34.19 -22.46 -9.37
N LEU A 105 34.32 -21.32 -8.68
CA LEU A 105 33.32 -20.26 -8.76
C LEU A 105 33.36 -19.55 -10.11
N ARG A 106 32.18 -19.21 -10.64
CA ARG A 106 32.06 -18.39 -11.85
C ARG A 106 32.66 -16.98 -11.69
N MET A 107 32.64 -16.43 -10.49
CA MET A 107 33.04 -15.04 -10.22
C MET A 107 34.51 -14.84 -9.82
N THR A 108 35.18 -15.89 -9.33
CA THR A 108 36.59 -15.84 -8.93
C THR A 108 37.32 -17.09 -9.43
N PRO A 109 37.83 -17.07 -10.67
CA PRO A 109 38.62 -18.17 -11.23
C PRO A 109 39.82 -18.50 -10.33
N GLY A 110 40.08 -19.79 -10.09
CA GLY A 110 41.18 -20.26 -9.24
C GLY A 110 40.85 -20.37 -7.74
N ARG A 111 39.62 -20.07 -7.33
CA ARG A 111 39.11 -20.29 -5.96
C ARG A 111 38.00 -21.35 -5.98
N SER A 112 38.10 -22.33 -5.07
CA SER A 112 37.10 -23.38 -4.87
C SER A 112 36.35 -23.12 -3.58
N TYR A 113 35.02 -23.08 -3.62
CA TYR A 113 34.19 -22.86 -2.42
C TYR A 113 32.89 -23.66 -2.49
N THR A 114 31.98 -23.40 -1.54
CA THR A 114 30.94 -24.35 -1.12
C THR A 114 29.93 -24.79 -2.18
N PHE A 115 28.84 -25.50 -1.83
CA PHE A 115 27.75 -25.76 -2.81
C PHE A 115 26.99 -24.48 -3.26
N ALA A 116 27.59 -23.30 -3.10
CA ALA A 116 27.13 -22.03 -3.64
C ALA A 116 27.11 -22.03 -5.18
N ASP A 117 26.14 -21.30 -5.74
CA ASP A 117 25.93 -21.23 -7.19
C ASP A 117 26.85 -20.20 -7.85
N THR A 118 26.72 -18.93 -7.45
CA THR A 118 27.38 -17.78 -8.12
C THR A 118 28.39 -17.07 -7.21
N GLY A 119 28.01 -16.71 -5.99
CA GLY A 119 28.85 -15.97 -5.05
C GLY A 119 28.69 -16.39 -3.58
N PRO A 120 29.72 -16.18 -2.74
CA PRO A 120 29.78 -16.72 -1.38
C PRO A 120 28.90 -15.96 -0.40
N VAL A 121 28.73 -14.64 -0.57
CA VAL A 121 27.88 -13.82 0.29
C VAL A 121 26.93 -13.01 -0.60
N LEU A 122 25.63 -13.12 -0.33
CA LEU A 122 24.62 -12.29 -0.98
C LEU A 122 24.20 -11.15 -0.04
N LEU A 123 24.37 -9.92 -0.49
CA LEU A 123 23.90 -8.72 0.18
C LEU A 123 22.65 -8.16 -0.53
N THR A 124 21.67 -7.73 0.25
CA THR A 124 20.51 -6.95 -0.24
C THR A 124 20.27 -5.73 0.65
N ALA A 125 19.64 -4.71 0.07
CA ALA A 125 19.31 -3.48 0.78
C ALA A 125 17.81 -3.41 1.10
N GLN A 126 17.47 -2.99 2.33
CA GLN A 126 16.07 -2.89 2.77
C GLN A 126 15.29 -1.85 1.94
N ALA A 127 15.85 -0.66 1.66
CA ALA A 127 15.16 0.36 0.88
C ALA A 127 14.84 -0.09 -0.55
N SER A 128 15.64 -0.99 -1.14
CA SER A 128 15.38 -1.58 -2.46
C SER A 128 14.23 -2.59 -2.43
N LEU A 129 14.07 -3.33 -1.33
CA LEU A 129 12.89 -4.17 -1.12
C LEU A 129 11.64 -3.31 -0.91
N ASP A 130 11.75 -2.25 -0.11
CA ASP A 130 10.63 -1.34 0.17
C ASP A 130 10.13 -0.71 -1.13
N GLU A 131 11.03 -0.21 -1.99
CA GLU A 131 10.67 0.36 -3.29
C GLU A 131 10.08 -0.69 -4.25
N LEU A 132 10.59 -1.93 -4.24
CA LEU A 132 9.96 -3.02 -4.99
C LEU A 132 8.54 -3.30 -4.48
N ASN A 133 8.34 -3.34 -3.16
CA ASN A 133 7.03 -3.56 -2.54
C ASN A 133 6.05 -2.44 -2.88
N GLU A 134 6.51 -1.20 -3.07
CA GLU A 134 5.69 -0.11 -3.60
C GLU A 134 5.21 -0.32 -5.05
N ARG A 135 5.85 -1.22 -5.80
CA ARG A 135 5.46 -1.57 -7.18
C ARG A 135 4.60 -2.84 -7.26
N LEU A 136 4.39 -3.55 -6.16
CA LEU A 136 3.67 -4.82 -6.11
C LEU A 136 2.26 -4.65 -5.54
N ASP A 137 1.28 -5.35 -6.10
CA ASP A 137 -0.08 -5.41 -5.54
C ASP A 137 -0.11 -6.06 -4.15
N LYS A 138 0.75 -7.06 -3.95
CA LYS A 138 0.93 -7.74 -2.67
C LYS A 138 2.41 -7.63 -2.24
N PRO A 139 2.71 -7.02 -1.08
CA PRO A 139 4.08 -6.91 -0.61
C PRO A 139 4.67 -8.28 -0.29
N ILE A 140 5.98 -8.35 -0.44
CA ILE A 140 6.80 -9.53 -0.25
C ILE A 140 7.86 -9.29 0.83
N THR A 141 8.49 -10.36 1.30
CA THR A 141 9.52 -10.27 2.33
C THR A 141 10.91 -10.51 1.74
N MET A 142 11.94 -10.07 2.48
CA MET A 142 13.34 -10.29 2.08
C MET A 142 13.69 -11.78 1.98
N GLN A 143 12.92 -12.66 2.64
CA GLN A 143 13.14 -14.11 2.61
C GLN A 143 13.07 -14.70 1.20
N GLN A 144 12.30 -14.09 0.28
CA GLN A 144 12.25 -14.55 -1.12
C GLN A 144 13.58 -14.38 -1.86
N PHE A 145 14.40 -13.42 -1.46
CA PHE A 145 15.71 -13.15 -2.04
C PHE A 145 16.85 -13.93 -1.37
N ARG A 146 16.61 -14.50 -0.18
CA ARG A 146 17.55 -15.32 0.60
C ARG A 146 18.96 -14.72 0.73
N PRO A 147 19.09 -13.46 1.15
CA PRO A 147 20.40 -12.87 1.38
C PRO A 147 21.11 -13.49 2.59
N ASN A 148 22.43 -13.43 2.59
CA ASN A 148 23.26 -13.66 3.77
C ASN A 148 23.26 -12.42 4.67
N ILE A 149 23.31 -11.22 4.05
CA ILE A 149 23.38 -9.93 4.75
C ILE A 149 22.28 -9.01 4.21
N VAL A 150 21.52 -8.41 5.13
CA VAL A 150 20.56 -7.34 4.81
C VAL A 150 21.06 -6.05 5.43
N VAL A 151 21.19 -5.00 4.62
CA VAL A 151 21.63 -3.68 5.09
C VAL A 151 20.49 -2.67 5.02
N LYS A 152 20.44 -1.78 6.01
CA LYS A 152 19.49 -0.66 6.02
C LYS A 152 20.11 0.52 5.29
N THR A 153 19.53 0.84 4.15
CA THR A 153 19.89 2.02 3.33
C THR A 153 18.77 3.06 3.41
N THR A 154 19.05 4.30 2.99
CA THR A 154 18.02 5.36 2.89
C THR A 154 17.57 5.60 1.46
N ILE A 155 18.37 5.15 0.48
CA ILE A 155 18.10 5.33 -0.94
C ILE A 155 17.96 3.95 -1.57
N ALA A 156 16.81 3.67 -2.19
CA ALA A 156 16.62 2.45 -2.97
C ALA A 156 17.63 2.38 -4.13
N TRP A 157 18.19 1.20 -4.36
CA TRP A 157 19.12 0.88 -5.45
C TRP A 157 20.47 1.60 -5.38
N GLU A 158 20.84 2.17 -4.23
CA GLU A 158 22.15 2.79 -4.08
C GLU A 158 23.31 1.79 -4.17
N GLU A 159 23.02 0.53 -3.84
CA GLU A 159 23.95 -0.60 -3.92
C GLU A 159 24.45 -0.88 -5.34
N ASP A 160 23.71 -0.46 -6.37
CA ASP A 160 24.14 -0.58 -7.77
C ASP A 160 25.49 0.10 -8.06
N ARG A 161 25.88 1.08 -7.22
CA ARG A 161 27.11 1.86 -7.37
C ARG A 161 28.24 1.37 -6.47
N TRP A 162 28.07 0.30 -5.70
CA TRP A 162 29.12 -0.15 -4.78
C TRP A 162 30.11 -1.08 -5.48
N ASP A 163 31.40 -0.82 -5.30
CA ASP A 163 32.49 -1.63 -5.85
C ASP A 163 33.31 -2.33 -4.75
N ARG A 164 33.54 -1.63 -3.64
CA ARG A 164 34.17 -2.18 -2.43
C ARG A 164 33.51 -1.61 -1.19
N LEU A 165 33.35 -2.45 -0.17
CA LEU A 165 32.72 -2.08 1.09
C LEU A 165 33.35 -2.81 2.27
N ARG A 166 33.15 -2.29 3.48
CA ARG A 166 33.54 -2.89 4.75
C ARG A 166 32.32 -2.99 5.64
N ILE A 167 32.16 -4.13 6.32
CA ILE A 167 31.12 -4.35 7.32
C ILE A 167 31.80 -4.97 8.54
N GLY A 168 31.74 -4.29 9.69
CA GLY A 168 32.47 -4.72 10.88
C GLY A 168 33.97 -4.86 10.59
N GLU A 169 34.52 -6.05 10.83
CA GLU A 169 35.93 -6.38 10.64
C GLU A 169 36.29 -6.83 9.21
N VAL A 170 35.29 -7.00 8.32
CA VAL A 170 35.50 -7.68 7.03
C VAL A 170 35.37 -6.72 5.86
N GLU A 171 36.38 -6.70 4.99
CA GLU A 171 36.34 -6.04 3.69
C GLU A 171 35.82 -6.98 2.60
N PHE A 172 35.01 -6.43 1.70
CA PHE A 172 34.41 -7.13 0.58
C PHE A 172 34.65 -6.40 -0.74
N ASP A 173 35.06 -7.15 -1.77
CA ASP A 173 34.92 -6.72 -3.16
C ASP A 173 33.50 -7.09 -3.65
N VAL A 174 32.84 -6.17 -4.36
CA VAL A 174 31.53 -6.42 -4.99
C VAL A 174 31.75 -7.07 -6.35
N GLY A 175 31.63 -8.39 -6.41
CA GLY A 175 31.96 -9.11 -7.64
C GLY A 175 30.94 -8.93 -8.76
N ALA A 176 29.63 -9.01 -8.48
CA ALA A 176 28.58 -8.88 -9.50
C ALA A 176 27.22 -8.55 -8.88
N ALA A 177 26.32 -8.01 -9.70
CA ALA A 177 24.91 -7.92 -9.35
C ALA A 177 24.29 -9.33 -9.36
N CYS A 178 23.37 -9.60 -8.43
CA CYS A 178 22.69 -10.88 -8.37
C CYS A 178 21.52 -10.91 -9.37
N ASP A 179 21.63 -11.77 -10.37
CA ASP A 179 20.53 -12.14 -11.25
C ASP A 179 19.50 -12.97 -10.49
N ARG A 180 18.22 -12.64 -10.70
CA ARG A 180 17.12 -13.33 -10.05
C ARG A 180 16.37 -14.21 -11.02
N CYS A 181 16.14 -15.45 -10.58
CA CYS A 181 15.40 -16.46 -11.33
C CYS A 181 14.00 -16.68 -10.75
N ALA A 182 13.23 -17.59 -11.36
CA ALA A 182 11.87 -17.96 -10.95
C ALA A 182 11.74 -18.55 -9.53
N MET A 183 12.83 -18.62 -8.77
CA MET A 183 12.78 -19.06 -7.38
C MET A 183 12.29 -17.97 -6.42
N ILE A 184 12.45 -16.69 -6.76
CA ILE A 184 11.92 -15.59 -5.93
C ILE A 184 10.39 -15.51 -6.00
N THR A 185 9.77 -16.20 -6.97
CA THR A 185 8.32 -16.23 -7.15
C THR A 185 7.64 -17.30 -6.30
N ILE A 186 8.37 -17.96 -5.41
CA ILE A 186 7.84 -18.92 -4.46
C ILE A 186 7.96 -18.26 -3.10
N ASP A 187 6.84 -18.15 -2.39
CA ASP A 187 6.81 -17.63 -1.03
C ASP A 187 7.37 -18.71 -0.08
N PRO A 188 8.48 -18.47 0.65
CA PRO A 188 9.07 -19.46 1.54
C PRO A 188 8.16 -19.89 2.69
N ALA A 189 7.27 -19.01 3.16
CA ALA A 189 6.38 -19.31 4.27
C ALA A 189 5.23 -20.23 3.83
N THR A 190 4.60 -19.90 2.70
CA THR A 190 3.45 -20.67 2.20
C THR A 190 3.85 -21.82 1.28
N ARG A 191 5.08 -21.80 0.75
CA ARG A 191 5.63 -22.69 -0.29
C ARG A 191 4.86 -22.65 -1.61
N LYS A 192 3.98 -21.65 -1.78
CA LYS A 192 3.17 -21.48 -2.99
C LYS A 192 3.90 -20.62 -4.01
N ARG A 193 3.84 -21.05 -5.27
CA ARG A 193 4.31 -20.25 -6.41
C ARG A 193 3.29 -19.17 -6.75
N SER A 194 3.77 -17.97 -7.02
CA SER A 194 2.94 -16.88 -7.51
C SER A 194 2.32 -17.23 -8.87
N PRO A 195 0.99 -17.09 -9.04
CA PRO A 195 0.33 -17.36 -10.32
C PRO A 195 0.68 -16.32 -11.40
N THR A 196 1.16 -15.15 -11.00
CA THR A 196 1.50 -14.02 -11.89
C THR A 196 3.01 -13.81 -12.05
N ALA A 197 3.83 -14.75 -11.56
CA ALA A 197 5.29 -14.70 -11.57
C ALA A 197 5.88 -13.49 -10.80
N GLU A 198 5.15 -12.94 -9.83
CA GLU A 198 5.67 -11.89 -8.94
C GLU A 198 6.66 -12.46 -7.90
N PRO A 199 7.68 -11.69 -7.49
CA PRO A 199 7.98 -10.30 -7.87
C PRO A 199 8.83 -10.15 -9.14
N LEU A 200 9.21 -11.26 -9.78
CA LEU A 200 10.16 -11.26 -10.90
C LEU A 200 9.61 -10.50 -12.10
N LYS A 201 8.31 -10.64 -12.37
CA LYS A 201 7.60 -9.89 -13.41
C LYS A 201 7.74 -8.37 -13.21
N THR A 202 7.44 -7.87 -12.01
CA THR A 202 7.58 -6.44 -11.68
C THR A 202 9.02 -5.98 -11.78
N LEU A 203 9.98 -6.72 -11.21
CA LEU A 203 11.41 -6.40 -11.33
C LEU A 203 11.86 -6.30 -12.80
N ALA A 204 11.38 -7.18 -13.68
CA ALA A 204 11.74 -7.16 -15.10
C ALA A 204 11.32 -5.87 -15.83
N THR A 205 10.39 -5.10 -15.28
CA THR A 205 9.93 -3.83 -15.88
C THR A 205 10.91 -2.67 -15.68
N TYR A 206 11.85 -2.75 -14.73
CA TYR A 206 12.79 -1.64 -14.43
C TYR A 206 14.19 -2.07 -13.98
N ARG A 207 14.40 -3.36 -13.70
CA ARG A 207 15.68 -3.96 -13.26
C ARG A 207 16.27 -4.94 -14.27
N LYS A 208 15.70 -4.99 -15.47
CA LYS A 208 16.17 -5.85 -16.57
C LYS A 208 17.32 -5.16 -17.32
N VAL A 209 18.41 -5.88 -17.56
CA VAL A 209 19.56 -5.43 -18.35
C VAL A 209 19.58 -6.07 -19.75
N GLU A 210 20.51 -5.66 -20.62
CA GLU A 210 20.56 -6.05 -22.05
C GLU A 210 20.63 -7.58 -22.28
N ASN A 211 21.29 -8.32 -21.39
CA ASN A 211 21.38 -9.79 -21.46
C ASN A 211 20.14 -10.53 -20.90
N ASN A 212 19.01 -9.82 -20.76
CA ASN A 212 17.76 -10.31 -20.16
C ASN A 212 17.80 -10.69 -18.67
N HIS A 213 18.93 -10.51 -17.97
CA HIS A 213 18.97 -10.75 -16.52
C HIS A 213 18.23 -9.65 -15.77
N VAL A 214 17.64 -10.02 -14.63
CA VAL A 214 16.91 -9.12 -13.75
C VAL A 214 17.66 -9.03 -12.42
N TYR A 215 18.11 -7.83 -12.05
CA TYR A 215 19.02 -7.65 -10.92
C TYR A 215 18.34 -7.20 -9.63
N PHE A 216 18.69 -7.86 -8.52
CA PHE A 216 18.35 -7.45 -7.16
C PHE A 216 19.42 -7.93 -6.17
N GLY A 217 20.11 -7.03 -5.46
CA GLY A 217 21.21 -7.39 -4.55
C GLY A 217 22.55 -7.64 -5.24
N LEU A 218 23.57 -7.89 -4.41
CA LEU A 218 24.97 -7.97 -4.81
C LEU A 218 25.63 -9.24 -4.26
N TYR A 219 26.47 -9.88 -5.08
CA TYR A 219 27.41 -10.89 -4.61
C TYR A 219 28.70 -10.24 -4.12
N LEU A 220 29.07 -10.55 -2.88
CA LEU A 220 30.28 -10.06 -2.22
C LEU A 220 31.33 -11.16 -2.12
N VAL A 221 32.60 -10.77 -2.21
CA VAL A 221 33.76 -11.66 -2.02
C VAL A 221 34.61 -11.11 -0.87
N PRO A 222 34.76 -11.85 0.25
CA PRO A 222 35.57 -11.40 1.37
C PRO A 222 37.06 -11.32 1.00
N ARG A 223 37.76 -10.33 1.56
CA ARG A 223 39.20 -10.11 1.39
C ARG A 223 40.02 -10.56 2.59
N ASN A 224 39.39 -10.66 3.76
CA ASN A 224 39.99 -11.10 5.00
C ASN A 224 39.00 -11.93 5.83
N THR A 225 39.52 -12.61 6.86
CA THR A 225 38.71 -13.21 7.91
C THR A 225 38.39 -12.17 8.98
N GLY A 226 37.25 -12.34 9.65
CA GLY A 226 36.80 -11.44 10.72
C GLY A 226 35.38 -11.79 11.14
N ARG A 227 34.87 -11.08 12.14
CA ARG A 227 33.49 -11.19 12.61
C ARG A 227 32.65 -10.02 12.12
N ILE A 228 31.38 -10.31 11.88
CA ILE A 228 30.35 -9.32 11.59
C ILE A 228 29.21 -9.57 12.58
N PHE A 229 28.73 -8.51 13.20
CA PHE A 229 27.63 -8.53 14.16
C PHE A 229 26.39 -7.84 13.60
N LEU A 230 25.23 -8.19 14.14
CA LEU A 230 24.01 -7.43 13.87
C LEU A 230 24.20 -5.99 14.33
N SER A 231 23.83 -5.04 13.46
CA SER A 231 24.00 -3.59 13.66
C SER A 231 25.40 -3.04 13.40
N ASP A 232 26.34 -3.84 12.89
CA ASP A 232 27.59 -3.30 12.37
C ASP A 232 27.33 -2.29 11.24
N GLU A 233 28.12 -1.22 11.23
CA GLU A 233 28.04 -0.21 10.18
C GLU A 233 28.63 -0.73 8.87
N LEU A 234 27.98 -0.32 7.76
CA LEU A 234 28.49 -0.52 6.41
C LEU A 234 29.17 0.75 5.94
N GLU A 235 30.41 0.62 5.49
CA GLU A 235 31.19 1.69 4.86
C GLU A 235 31.49 1.32 3.41
N VAL A 236 31.13 2.20 2.46
CA VAL A 236 31.46 2.02 1.04
C VAL A 236 32.80 2.70 0.76
N THR A 237 33.83 1.90 0.45
CA THR A 237 35.20 2.42 0.24
C THR A 237 35.52 2.66 -1.23
N LYS A 238 34.73 2.12 -2.16
CA LYS A 238 34.89 2.36 -3.60
C LYS A 238 33.55 2.26 -4.33
N HIS A 239 33.34 3.15 -5.29
CA HIS A 239 32.15 3.18 -6.15
C HIS A 239 32.45 2.74 -7.58
N LYS A 240 31.41 2.25 -8.28
CA LYS A 240 31.39 1.91 -9.70
C LYS A 240 30.22 2.58 -10.42
N ALA A 241 30.26 2.52 -11.75
CA ALA A 241 29.15 2.95 -12.59
C ALA A 241 27.91 2.07 -12.37
N LYS A 242 26.73 2.70 -12.43
CA LYS A 242 25.45 2.00 -12.33
C LYS A 242 25.21 1.10 -13.56
N PRO A 243 24.62 -0.10 -13.41
CA PRO A 243 24.20 -0.91 -14.55
C PRO A 243 23.20 -0.20 -15.46
N ARG A 244 23.25 -0.49 -16.76
CA ARG A 244 22.31 0.02 -17.74
C ARG A 244 21.09 -0.90 -17.83
N PHE A 245 19.90 -0.37 -17.50
CA PHE A 245 18.63 -1.10 -17.58
C PHE A 245 17.89 -0.78 -18.89
N VAL A 246 17.29 -1.79 -19.53
CA VAL A 246 16.68 -1.68 -20.87
C VAL A 246 15.21 -1.26 -20.88
N ASN A 247 14.50 -1.50 -19.78
CA ASN A 247 13.12 -1.06 -19.61
C ASN A 247 13.12 0.12 -18.64
N VAL A 248 13.07 1.36 -19.16
CA VAL A 248 13.01 2.55 -18.30
C VAL A 248 11.55 2.96 -18.14
N VAL A 249 10.82 2.22 -17.30
CA VAL A 249 9.67 2.82 -16.61
C VAL A 249 10.24 3.94 -15.72
N PRO A 250 9.67 5.16 -15.69
CA PRO A 250 10.10 6.23 -14.82
C PRO A 250 10.31 5.72 -13.38
N PRO A 251 11.30 6.27 -12.65
CA PRO A 251 11.48 5.91 -11.25
C PRO A 251 10.16 6.09 -10.50
N ALA A 252 9.85 5.18 -9.57
CA ALA A 252 8.69 5.34 -8.72
C ALA A 252 8.74 6.74 -8.09
N PRO A 253 7.60 7.43 -7.93
CA PRO A 253 7.57 8.74 -7.30
C PRO A 253 8.33 8.68 -5.98
N LYS A 254 9.35 9.52 -5.85
CA LYS A 254 10.16 9.52 -4.63
C LYS A 254 9.28 9.94 -3.46
N LEU A 255 9.07 9.04 -2.52
CA LEU A 255 8.42 9.37 -1.26
C LEU A 255 9.39 10.13 -0.35
N ILE A 256 8.82 10.92 0.54
CA ILE A 256 9.50 11.53 1.66
C ILE A 256 9.51 10.50 2.78
N GLY A 257 10.70 10.10 3.23
CA GLY A 257 10.83 9.18 4.35
C GLY A 257 10.21 9.78 5.62
N THR A 258 9.51 8.95 6.39
CA THR A 258 8.85 9.36 7.65
C THR A 258 9.82 10.02 8.63
N GLY A 259 11.04 9.51 8.73
CA GLY A 259 12.08 10.12 9.57
C GLY A 259 12.50 11.53 9.13
N LEU A 260 12.30 11.93 7.86
CA LEU A 260 12.48 13.32 7.45
C LEU A 260 11.32 14.18 7.96
N LEU A 261 10.10 13.69 7.86
CA LEU A 261 8.91 14.40 8.35
C LEU A 261 8.97 14.61 9.87
N GLU A 262 9.30 13.56 10.62
CA GLU A 262 9.46 13.62 12.08
C GLU A 262 10.57 14.59 12.50
N LYS A 263 11.71 14.61 11.77
CA LYS A 263 12.78 15.60 12.00
C LYS A 263 12.33 17.05 11.77
N HIS A 264 11.28 17.27 10.97
CA HIS A 264 10.66 18.58 10.76
C HIS A 264 9.50 18.82 11.75
N GLY A 265 9.33 17.99 12.78
CA GLY A 265 8.28 18.12 13.79
C GLY A 265 6.90 17.66 13.32
N ILE A 266 6.82 16.99 12.17
CA ILE A 266 5.55 16.49 11.62
C ILE A 266 5.22 15.14 12.25
N SER A 267 4.11 15.09 12.99
CA SER A 267 3.57 13.83 13.53
C SER A 267 3.11 12.91 12.39
N THR A 268 3.60 11.67 12.42
CA THR A 268 3.22 10.59 11.49
C THR A 268 2.21 9.61 12.09
N GLU A 269 1.92 9.73 13.38
CA GLU A 269 0.95 8.88 14.09
C GLU A 269 -0.49 9.36 13.95
N PRO A 270 -1.44 8.46 13.65
CA PRO A 270 -2.85 8.81 13.55
C PRO A 270 -3.42 9.23 14.91
N ALA A 271 -4.21 10.29 14.93
CA ALA A 271 -4.92 10.69 16.13
C ALA A 271 -6.07 9.69 16.44
N PRO A 272 -6.33 9.38 17.72
CA PRO A 272 -7.48 8.57 18.08
C PRO A 272 -8.78 9.29 17.71
N VAL A 273 -9.77 8.53 17.25
CA VAL A 273 -11.11 9.03 16.94
C VAL A 273 -11.74 9.57 18.22
N LYS A 274 -12.25 10.80 18.17
CA LYS A 274 -12.91 11.44 19.30
C LYS A 274 -14.30 11.92 18.92
N THR A 275 -15.16 11.99 19.92
CA THR A 275 -16.35 12.83 19.85
C THR A 275 -15.93 14.26 20.19
N LEU A 276 -16.33 15.21 19.35
CA LEU A 276 -16.03 16.62 19.50
C LEU A 276 -17.34 17.40 19.67
N ALA A 277 -17.40 18.32 20.62
CA ALA A 277 -18.36 19.41 20.60
C ALA A 277 -17.72 20.58 19.88
N LEU A 278 -18.42 21.14 18.88
CA LEU A 278 -17.93 22.18 18.00
C LEU A 278 -18.83 23.43 18.12
N ASP A 279 -18.26 24.52 18.61
CA ASP A 279 -18.88 25.85 18.57
C ASP A 279 -18.60 26.50 17.21
N CYS A 280 -19.62 26.86 16.46
CA CYS A 280 -19.49 27.63 15.22
C CYS A 280 -19.03 29.05 15.55
N VAL A 281 -17.84 29.45 15.12
CA VAL A 281 -17.25 30.76 15.41
C VAL A 281 -17.26 31.71 14.21
N ALA A 282 -17.40 31.19 13.00
CA ALA A 282 -17.57 32.00 11.80
C ALA A 282 -18.33 31.24 10.70
N VAL A 283 -19.05 32.01 9.88
CA VAL A 283 -19.66 31.55 8.62
C VAL A 283 -19.19 32.48 7.52
N ILE A 284 -18.58 31.93 6.49
CA ILE A 284 -18.00 32.67 5.36
C ILE A 284 -18.72 32.23 4.09
N GLU A 285 -19.23 33.19 3.33
CA GLU A 285 -19.82 32.94 2.01
C GLU A 285 -18.69 32.73 0.99
N GLU A 286 -18.73 31.61 0.28
CA GLU A 286 -17.76 31.24 -0.74
C GLU A 286 -18.46 31.18 -2.12
N PRO A 287 -17.72 31.32 -3.23
CA PRO A 287 -18.30 31.21 -4.57
C PRO A 287 -18.98 29.84 -4.84
N GLY A 288 -19.97 29.81 -5.75
CA GLY A 288 -20.57 28.55 -6.21
C GLY A 288 -21.46 27.81 -5.22
N ASP A 289 -22.26 28.55 -4.44
CA ASP A 289 -23.17 28.04 -3.39
C ASP A 289 -22.45 27.26 -2.30
N VAL A 290 -21.28 27.73 -1.88
CA VAL A 290 -20.48 27.12 -0.82
C VAL A 290 -20.45 28.06 0.39
N LYS A 291 -20.49 27.49 1.59
CA LYS A 291 -20.18 28.21 2.82
C LYS A 291 -19.07 27.52 3.58
N THR A 292 -18.09 28.28 4.06
CA THR A 292 -17.10 27.78 5.01
C THR A 292 -17.58 28.05 6.42
N PHE A 293 -17.74 26.98 7.20
CA PHE A 293 -18.05 27.04 8.63
C PHE A 293 -16.77 26.80 9.43
N ARG A 294 -16.43 27.73 10.32
CA ARG A 294 -15.27 27.62 11.21
C ARG A 294 -15.74 27.27 12.60
N PHE A 295 -15.04 26.35 13.24
CA PHE A 295 -15.36 25.82 14.54
C PHE A 295 -14.18 25.92 15.50
N ARG A 296 -14.51 26.14 16.77
CA ARG A 296 -13.64 25.88 17.91
C ARG A 296 -14.20 24.68 18.68
N THR A 297 -13.34 23.84 19.23
CA THR A 297 -13.75 22.75 20.11
C THR A 297 -14.23 23.27 21.47
N GLU A 298 -15.13 22.53 22.11
CA GLU A 298 -15.58 22.79 23.49
C GLU A 298 -15.36 21.54 24.37
N PRO A 299 -14.53 21.61 25.44
CA PRO A 299 -13.69 22.76 25.80
C PRO A 299 -12.62 23.04 24.72
N PRO A 300 -12.09 24.28 24.64
CA PRO A 300 -11.06 24.64 23.66
C PRO A 300 -9.82 23.76 23.76
N GLN A 301 -9.58 22.97 22.72
CA GLN A 301 -8.45 22.05 22.64
C GLN A 301 -7.95 21.89 21.19
N PRO A 302 -6.66 21.63 20.98
CA PRO A 302 -6.12 21.39 19.66
C PRO A 302 -6.69 20.10 19.05
N VAL A 303 -7.10 20.15 17.79
CA VAL A 303 -7.52 18.99 16.99
C VAL A 303 -6.32 18.50 16.19
N LYS A 304 -5.89 17.27 16.46
CA LYS A 304 -4.84 16.60 15.69
C LYS A 304 -5.47 15.80 14.54
N TYR A 305 -5.00 16.01 13.32
CA TYR A 305 -5.45 15.29 12.12
C TYR A 305 -4.43 15.40 10.99
N PHE A 306 -4.62 14.60 9.94
CA PHE A 306 -3.83 14.69 8.72
C PHE A 306 -4.57 15.49 7.64
N ALA A 307 -3.82 16.31 6.91
CA ALA A 307 -4.37 17.17 5.87
C ALA A 307 -5.04 16.33 4.76
N GLY A 308 -6.34 16.53 4.57
CA GLY A 308 -7.21 15.74 3.70
C GLY A 308 -8.28 14.89 4.44
N GLN A 309 -8.13 14.66 5.74
CA GLN A 309 -9.13 13.93 6.54
C GLN A 309 -10.47 14.69 6.68
N PHE A 310 -11.50 13.96 7.11
CA PHE A 310 -12.84 14.47 7.31
C PHE A 310 -13.34 14.29 8.76
N ILE A 311 -14.38 15.04 9.11
CA ILE A 311 -15.19 14.83 10.31
C ILE A 311 -16.62 14.48 9.92
N THR A 312 -17.34 13.80 10.80
CA THR A 312 -18.77 13.52 10.63
C THR A 312 -19.57 14.39 11.59
N LEU A 313 -20.38 15.30 11.05
CA LEU A 313 -21.28 16.15 11.84
C LEU A 313 -22.62 15.46 12.10
N GLU A 314 -23.11 15.54 13.34
CA GLU A 314 -24.51 15.27 13.68
C GLU A 314 -25.34 16.54 13.42
N ILE A 315 -26.16 16.50 12.38
CA ILE A 315 -26.98 17.62 11.91
C ILE A 315 -28.45 17.40 12.34
N PRO A 316 -29.12 18.39 12.94
CA PRO A 316 -30.55 18.31 13.23
C PRO A 316 -31.41 18.12 11.97
N HIS A 317 -32.47 17.31 12.08
CA HIS A 317 -33.45 17.04 11.02
C HIS A 317 -34.85 16.86 11.64
N PRO A 318 -35.97 17.16 10.94
CA PRO A 318 -37.32 16.96 11.51
C PRO A 318 -37.60 15.55 12.02
N GLY A 319 -36.95 14.52 11.46
CA GLY A 319 -37.00 13.13 11.95
C GLY A 319 -35.98 12.76 13.04
N GLY A 320 -35.20 13.71 13.57
CA GLY A 320 -34.18 13.46 14.58
C GLY A 320 -32.82 14.07 14.21
N LYS A 321 -31.79 13.22 14.04
CA LYS A 321 -30.44 13.64 13.67
C LYS A 321 -29.96 12.89 12.45
N THR A 322 -29.25 13.57 11.56
CA THR A 322 -28.59 12.94 10.41
C THR A 322 -27.08 13.17 10.48
N ALA A 323 -26.29 12.13 10.20
CA ALA A 323 -24.83 12.22 10.22
C ALA A 323 -24.30 12.49 8.80
N ARG A 324 -23.41 13.48 8.61
CA ARG A 324 -22.78 13.75 7.30
C ARG A 324 -21.30 14.01 7.44
N ALA A 325 -20.53 13.39 6.55
CA ALA A 325 -19.09 13.55 6.46
C ALA A 325 -18.73 14.82 5.67
N TYR A 326 -17.78 15.60 6.17
CA TYR A 326 -17.22 16.75 5.47
C TYR A 326 -15.70 16.78 5.64
N SER A 327 -14.98 16.82 4.52
CA SER A 327 -13.52 17.00 4.54
C SER A 327 -13.18 18.31 5.24
N ILE A 328 -12.19 18.24 6.12
CA ILE A 328 -11.68 19.40 6.83
C ILE A 328 -10.95 20.27 5.80
N SER A 329 -11.41 21.50 5.62
CA SER A 329 -10.77 22.45 4.71
C SER A 329 -9.64 23.22 5.37
N SER A 330 -9.64 23.37 6.71
CA SER A 330 -8.53 24.02 7.44
C SER A 330 -7.26 23.16 7.49
N SER A 331 -6.14 23.80 7.83
CA SER A 331 -4.83 23.14 7.94
C SER A 331 -4.58 22.60 9.36
N PRO A 332 -4.06 21.36 9.52
CA PRO A 332 -3.69 20.85 10.84
C PRO A 332 -2.52 21.58 11.49
N SER A 333 -1.79 22.44 10.77
CA SER A 333 -0.83 23.41 11.34
C SER A 333 -1.51 24.49 12.20
N ARG A 334 -2.85 24.60 12.14
CA ARG A 334 -3.67 25.56 12.88
C ARG A 334 -4.63 24.79 13.78
N PRO A 335 -4.13 24.10 14.83
CA PRO A 335 -4.89 23.05 15.50
C PRO A 335 -6.11 23.53 16.30
N HIS A 336 -6.25 24.83 16.54
CA HIS A 336 -7.42 25.42 17.19
C HIS A 336 -8.49 25.91 16.21
N ASP A 337 -8.29 25.75 14.91
CA ASP A 337 -9.19 26.20 13.86
C ASP A 337 -9.62 25.03 12.98
N LEU A 338 -10.85 24.55 13.21
CA LEU A 338 -11.43 23.46 12.43
C LEU A 338 -12.45 24.04 11.46
N SER A 339 -12.21 23.91 10.16
CA SER A 339 -13.13 24.43 9.14
C SER A 339 -13.61 23.33 8.19
N ILE A 340 -14.85 23.44 7.75
CA ILE A 340 -15.39 22.67 6.62
C ILE A 340 -16.00 23.64 5.61
N SER A 341 -15.93 23.31 4.33
CA SER A 341 -16.57 24.12 3.28
C SER A 341 -17.63 23.29 2.57
N VAL A 342 -18.88 23.69 2.70
CA VAL A 342 -20.04 22.89 2.34
C VAL A 342 -20.74 23.51 1.16
N LYS A 343 -20.80 22.77 0.05
CA LYS A 343 -21.66 23.14 -1.08
C LYS A 343 -23.11 22.82 -0.77
N ARG A 344 -24.02 23.74 -1.08
CA ARG A 344 -25.46 23.48 -1.04
C ARG A 344 -25.84 22.47 -2.11
N ILE A 345 -26.47 21.38 -1.69
CA ILE A 345 -27.06 20.39 -2.58
C ILE A 345 -28.58 20.57 -2.54
N GLU A 346 -29.20 20.69 -3.71
CA GLU A 346 -30.65 20.76 -3.85
C GLU A 346 -31.31 19.49 -3.30
N GLY A 347 -32.35 19.65 -2.47
CA GLY A 347 -32.96 18.55 -1.71
C GLY A 347 -32.05 17.91 -0.65
N GLY A 348 -30.81 18.36 -0.50
CA GLY A 348 -29.84 17.81 0.43
C GLY A 348 -30.13 18.22 1.87
N VAL A 349 -30.60 17.28 2.69
CA VAL A 349 -30.95 17.50 4.11
C VAL A 349 -29.83 18.18 4.91
N GLY A 350 -28.62 17.62 4.86
CA GLY A 350 -27.50 18.11 5.68
C GLY A 350 -26.95 19.46 5.20
N SER A 351 -26.66 19.57 3.91
CA SER A 351 -26.14 20.81 3.32
C SER A 351 -27.15 21.96 3.41
N GLY A 352 -28.44 21.68 3.17
CA GLY A 352 -29.51 22.66 3.31
C GLY A 352 -29.60 23.18 4.75
N TRP A 353 -29.66 22.26 5.74
CA TRP A 353 -29.73 22.67 7.13
C TRP A 353 -28.53 23.53 7.56
N LEU A 354 -27.31 23.16 7.18
CA LEU A 354 -26.11 23.93 7.51
C LEU A 354 -26.16 25.35 6.93
N HIS A 355 -26.55 25.49 5.66
CA HIS A 355 -26.69 26.79 4.99
C HIS A 355 -27.78 27.66 5.62
N ASP A 356 -28.93 27.04 5.89
CA ASP A 356 -30.13 27.76 6.25
C ASP A 356 -30.20 28.06 7.77
N ASN A 357 -29.60 27.23 8.62
CA ASN A 357 -29.79 27.29 10.07
C ASN A 357 -28.50 27.49 10.88
N LEU A 358 -27.34 26.96 10.46
CA LEU A 358 -26.13 27.08 11.27
C LEU A 358 -25.67 28.55 11.32
N ARG A 359 -25.46 29.06 12.53
CA ARG A 359 -25.03 30.44 12.82
C ARG A 359 -23.90 30.44 13.84
N VAL A 360 -23.18 31.57 13.90
CA VAL A 360 -22.16 31.81 14.92
C VAL A 360 -22.77 31.66 16.32
N GLY A 361 -22.06 30.98 17.22
CA GLY A 361 -22.49 30.66 18.57
C GLY A 361 -23.26 29.35 18.73
N MET A 362 -23.68 28.71 17.62
CA MET A 362 -24.35 27.41 17.69
C MET A 362 -23.37 26.26 17.87
N ARG A 363 -23.85 25.20 18.53
CA ARG A 363 -23.09 23.96 18.79
C ARG A 363 -23.55 22.82 17.90
N LEU A 364 -22.57 22.08 17.40
CA LEU A 364 -22.78 20.78 16.77
C LEU A 364 -21.89 19.72 17.41
N LYS A 365 -22.36 18.48 17.39
CA LYS A 365 -21.56 17.32 17.76
C LYS A 365 -20.92 16.75 16.49
N ALA A 366 -19.67 16.35 16.60
CA ALA A 366 -18.92 15.72 15.53
C ALA A 366 -18.18 14.47 16.02
N SER A 367 -17.83 13.60 15.09
CA SER A 367 -16.89 12.50 15.32
C SER A 367 -15.75 12.53 14.30
N GLY A 368 -14.58 12.07 14.72
CA GLY A 368 -13.34 12.09 13.93
C GLY A 368 -12.23 12.90 14.61
N PRO A 369 -11.24 13.38 13.85
CA PRO A 369 -11.05 13.22 12.40
C PRO A 369 -10.70 11.79 11.96
N VAL A 370 -11.11 11.40 10.76
CA VAL A 370 -10.86 10.07 10.15
C VAL A 370 -10.62 10.19 8.64
N GLY A 371 -10.24 9.09 7.99
CA GLY A 371 -10.11 8.98 6.54
C GLY A 371 -8.68 8.66 6.10
N GLN A 372 -8.58 7.96 4.96
CA GLN A 372 -7.31 7.53 4.34
C GLN A 372 -6.85 8.47 3.21
N PHE A 373 -7.68 9.44 2.83
CA PHE A 373 -7.37 10.41 1.79
C PHE A 373 -6.61 11.61 2.36
N HIS A 374 -5.37 11.40 2.76
CA HIS A 374 -4.52 12.44 3.34
C HIS A 374 -3.09 12.40 2.81
N PHE A 375 -2.37 13.53 2.88
CA PHE A 375 -1.01 13.64 2.32
C PHE A 375 -0.06 12.54 2.84
N LEU A 376 -0.07 12.30 4.16
CA LEU A 376 0.80 11.30 4.79
C LEU A 376 0.50 9.85 4.39
N LYS A 377 -0.62 9.57 3.70
CA LYS A 377 -0.90 8.23 3.16
C LYS A 377 0.16 7.84 2.14
N ARG A 378 0.67 8.82 1.39
CA ARG A 378 1.74 8.65 0.40
C ARG A 378 2.48 9.98 0.21
N PRO A 379 3.43 10.33 1.10
CA PRO A 379 4.05 11.65 1.15
C PRO A 379 5.03 11.83 -0.02
N GLY A 380 4.57 12.26 -1.18
CA GLY A 380 5.39 12.41 -2.39
C GLY A 380 6.28 13.65 -2.38
N ARG A 381 7.51 13.54 -2.91
CA ARG A 381 8.35 14.72 -3.27
C ARG A 381 7.78 15.52 -4.43
N LYS A 382 6.89 14.92 -5.22
CA LYS A 382 6.07 15.59 -6.22
C LYS A 382 4.63 15.15 -6.05
N VAL A 383 3.71 16.10 -5.97
CA VAL A 383 2.27 15.82 -5.88
C VAL A 383 1.49 16.58 -6.95
N LEU A 384 0.37 15.99 -7.37
CA LEU A 384 -0.65 16.59 -8.20
C LEU A 384 -1.97 16.55 -7.42
N LEU A 385 -2.53 17.72 -7.11
CA LEU A 385 -3.78 17.90 -6.39
C LEU A 385 -4.89 18.28 -7.39
N LEU A 386 -5.81 17.36 -7.66
CA LEU A 386 -6.91 17.52 -8.61
C LEU A 386 -8.24 17.68 -7.86
N GLY A 387 -8.83 18.87 -7.92
CA GLY A 387 -10.10 19.18 -7.25
C GLY A 387 -11.17 19.65 -8.22
N ALA A 388 -12.41 19.22 -8.02
CA ALA A 388 -13.56 19.77 -8.74
C ALA A 388 -14.70 20.13 -7.77
N GLY A 389 -15.18 21.37 -7.84
CA GLY A 389 -16.22 21.88 -6.93
C GLY A 389 -15.81 21.74 -5.45
N SER A 390 -16.69 21.17 -4.61
CA SER A 390 -16.38 20.94 -3.18
C SER A 390 -15.20 19.99 -2.96
N GLY A 391 -14.77 19.22 -3.98
CA GLY A 391 -13.56 18.41 -3.92
C GLY A 391 -12.27 19.22 -3.72
N MET A 392 -12.35 20.55 -3.81
CA MET A 392 -11.26 21.45 -3.41
C MET A 392 -10.99 21.44 -1.89
N THR A 393 -11.93 20.98 -1.06
CA THR A 393 -11.79 21.00 0.41
C THR A 393 -10.59 20.19 0.95
N PRO A 394 -10.39 18.91 0.59
CA PRO A 394 -9.18 18.21 0.98
C PRO A 394 -7.93 18.79 0.29
N MET A 395 -8.06 19.33 -0.94
CA MET A 395 -6.91 19.86 -1.70
C MET A 395 -6.34 21.12 -1.03
N ILE A 396 -7.20 22.06 -0.62
CA ILE A 396 -6.76 23.28 0.05
C ILE A 396 -6.20 22.98 1.45
N SER A 397 -6.75 22.00 2.16
CA SER A 397 -6.19 21.52 3.44
C SER A 397 -4.76 21.00 3.26
N MET A 398 -4.52 20.15 2.25
CA MET A 398 -3.18 19.65 1.91
C MET A 398 -2.24 20.77 1.52
N LEU A 399 -2.65 21.69 0.63
CA LEU A 399 -1.80 22.79 0.19
C LEU A 399 -1.41 23.72 1.35
N ARG A 400 -2.37 24.15 2.16
CA ARG A 400 -2.11 25.00 3.35
C ARG A 400 -1.10 24.33 4.27
N TRP A 401 -1.28 23.03 4.54
CA TRP A 401 -0.40 22.29 5.42
C TRP A 401 1.01 22.12 4.87
N ILE A 402 1.13 21.75 3.59
CA ILE A 402 2.43 21.60 2.90
C ILE A 402 3.22 22.92 2.98
N VAL A 403 2.57 24.04 2.71
CA VAL A 403 3.18 25.38 2.75
C VAL A 403 3.54 25.78 4.18
N ASP A 404 2.60 25.69 5.13
CA ASP A 404 2.81 26.09 6.53
C ASP A 404 3.94 25.26 7.19
N GLN A 405 4.14 24.00 6.80
CA GLN A 405 5.15 23.10 7.36
C GLN A 405 6.45 23.01 6.54
N HIS A 406 6.58 23.78 5.45
CA HIS A 406 7.75 23.76 4.57
C HIS A 406 8.10 22.35 4.07
N VAL A 407 7.09 21.53 3.78
CA VAL A 407 7.30 20.14 3.33
C VAL A 407 8.04 20.17 1.99
N PRO A 408 9.14 19.43 1.81
CA PRO A 408 9.96 19.48 0.59
C PRO A 408 9.30 18.72 -0.58
N THR A 409 8.18 19.27 -1.05
CA THR A 409 7.32 18.70 -2.09
C THR A 409 7.08 19.73 -3.19
N ASP A 410 7.31 19.36 -4.46
CA ASP A 410 6.83 20.11 -5.63
C ASP A 410 5.32 19.86 -5.82
N VAL A 411 4.52 20.92 -5.80
CA VAL A 411 3.06 20.86 -5.90
C VAL A 411 2.59 21.38 -7.26
N VAL A 412 1.77 20.59 -7.93
CA VAL A 412 0.85 21.07 -8.97
C VAL A 412 -0.57 20.93 -8.42
N LEU A 413 -1.35 21.99 -8.45
CA LEU A 413 -2.76 21.99 -8.07
C LEU A 413 -3.60 22.42 -9.28
N HIS A 414 -4.64 21.65 -9.57
CA HIS A 414 -5.56 21.94 -10.66
C HIS A 414 -7.01 21.88 -10.19
N GLN A 415 -7.76 22.94 -10.49
CA GLN A 415 -9.17 23.08 -10.14
C GLN A 415 -10.07 23.06 -11.38
N ALA A 416 -11.05 22.15 -11.39
CA ALA A 416 -12.10 22.12 -12.39
C ALA A 416 -13.39 22.77 -11.88
N ALA A 417 -13.95 23.68 -12.68
CA ALA A 417 -15.18 24.39 -12.34
C ALA A 417 -16.12 24.58 -13.54
N ARG A 418 -17.37 24.98 -13.26
CA ARG A 418 -18.35 25.30 -14.32
C ARG A 418 -18.07 26.67 -14.90
N SER A 419 -18.02 27.66 -14.03
CA SER A 419 -17.78 29.07 -14.34
C SER A 419 -16.68 29.64 -13.45
N GLY A 420 -16.11 30.77 -13.84
CA GLY A 420 -15.11 31.50 -13.03
C GLY A 420 -15.68 31.90 -11.67
N SER A 421 -16.97 32.23 -11.62
CA SER A 421 -17.72 32.52 -10.39
C SER A 421 -17.94 31.33 -9.45
N SER A 422 -17.47 30.14 -9.81
CA SER A 422 -17.53 28.93 -8.98
C SER A 422 -16.15 28.43 -8.53
N LEU A 423 -15.09 29.18 -8.84
CA LEU A 423 -13.74 28.86 -8.39
C LEU A 423 -13.57 29.22 -6.91
N LEU A 424 -13.42 28.19 -6.08
CA LEU A 424 -13.13 28.29 -4.65
C LEU A 424 -11.66 28.61 -4.37
N PHE A 425 -11.42 29.41 -3.33
CA PHE A 425 -10.10 29.66 -2.71
C PHE A 425 -9.02 30.26 -3.64
N THR A 426 -9.36 30.82 -4.81
CA THR A 426 -8.38 31.27 -5.81
C THR A 426 -7.37 32.29 -5.26
N ALA A 427 -7.86 33.36 -4.63
CA ALA A 427 -7.00 34.39 -4.06
C ALA A 427 -6.06 33.85 -2.96
N GLU A 428 -6.55 32.89 -2.17
CA GLU A 428 -5.73 32.25 -1.14
C GLU A 428 -4.68 31.32 -1.75
N MET A 429 -5.05 30.52 -2.74
CA MET A 429 -4.09 29.64 -3.43
C MET A 429 -2.99 30.45 -4.09
N ASP A 430 -3.32 31.57 -4.74
CA ASP A 430 -2.34 32.50 -5.31
C ASP A 430 -1.39 33.07 -4.24
N LEU A 431 -1.91 33.41 -3.06
CA LEU A 431 -1.09 33.85 -1.93
C LEU A 431 -0.16 32.71 -1.46
N LEU A 432 -0.70 31.50 -1.24
CA LEU A 432 0.06 30.33 -0.81
C LEU A 432 1.19 30.01 -1.79
N ALA A 433 0.93 30.07 -3.10
CA ALA A 433 1.97 29.85 -4.11
C ALA A 433 3.06 30.93 -4.11
N ARG A 434 2.73 32.18 -3.77
CA ARG A 434 3.72 33.27 -3.66
C ARG A 434 4.62 33.15 -2.44
N ILE A 435 4.07 32.69 -1.31
CA ILE A 435 4.83 32.61 -0.04
C ILE A 435 5.53 31.26 0.16
N ALA A 436 5.22 30.25 -0.65
CA ALA A 436 5.78 28.93 -0.50
C ALA A 436 7.30 28.91 -0.72
N SER A 437 8.02 28.15 0.12
CA SER A 437 9.45 27.88 -0.05
C SER A 437 9.76 26.77 -1.08
N ILE A 438 8.74 26.33 -1.82
CA ILE A 438 8.74 25.20 -2.73
C ILE A 438 8.02 25.59 -4.03
N PRO A 439 8.25 24.87 -5.15
CA PRO A 439 7.47 25.08 -6.36
C PRO A 439 5.99 24.74 -6.13
N VAL A 440 5.11 25.72 -6.32
CA VAL A 440 3.66 25.55 -6.33
C VAL A 440 3.12 26.11 -7.64
N ARG A 441 2.51 25.25 -8.47
CA ARG A 441 1.86 25.63 -9.73
C ARG A 441 0.36 25.42 -9.60
N ILE A 442 -0.41 26.47 -9.87
CA ILE A 442 -1.87 26.44 -9.81
C ILE A 442 -2.43 26.66 -11.21
N SER A 443 -3.46 25.89 -11.56
CA SER A 443 -4.19 26.06 -12.82
C SER A 443 -5.67 25.73 -12.60
N HIS A 444 -6.52 26.17 -13.53
CA HIS A 444 -7.93 25.82 -13.51
C HIS A 444 -8.48 25.66 -14.93
N ASN A 445 -9.55 24.87 -15.07
CA ASN A 445 -10.30 24.74 -16.31
C ASN A 445 -11.78 25.09 -16.08
N LEU A 446 -12.40 25.74 -17.07
CA LEU A 446 -13.82 26.09 -17.05
C LEU A 446 -14.57 25.31 -18.12
N THR A 447 -15.70 24.71 -17.71
CA THR A 447 -16.50 23.86 -18.60
C THR A 447 -17.64 24.59 -19.30
N LYS A 448 -18.09 25.74 -18.77
CA LYS A 448 -19.18 26.56 -19.34
C LYS A 448 -18.68 27.89 -19.90
N ASP A 449 -17.81 28.58 -19.16
CA ASP A 449 -17.38 29.92 -19.55
C ASP A 449 -16.33 29.87 -20.65
N THR A 450 -16.43 30.80 -21.61
CA THR A 450 -15.51 30.93 -22.73
C THR A 450 -14.37 31.91 -22.45
N GLU A 451 -14.50 32.81 -21.48
CA GLU A 451 -13.42 33.72 -21.05
C GLU A 451 -12.43 33.00 -20.13
N CYS A 452 -11.68 32.05 -20.70
CA CYS A 452 -10.57 31.35 -20.06
C CYS A 452 -9.47 31.07 -21.08
N ASP A 453 -8.30 30.62 -20.61
CA ASP A 453 -7.25 30.10 -21.48
C ASP A 453 -7.85 29.04 -22.43
N PRO A 454 -7.82 29.25 -23.76
CA PRO A 454 -8.36 28.30 -24.72
C PRO A 454 -7.78 26.89 -24.58
N ALA A 455 -6.54 26.77 -24.12
CA ALA A 455 -5.88 25.48 -23.89
C ALA A 455 -6.39 24.74 -22.63
N LEU A 456 -7.09 25.44 -21.74
CA LEU A 456 -7.68 24.92 -20.51
C LEU A 456 -9.22 25.03 -20.53
N ARG A 457 -9.83 25.15 -21.71
CA ARG A 457 -11.30 25.20 -21.86
C ARG A 457 -11.88 23.80 -21.98
N GLY A 458 -13.05 23.59 -21.37
CA GLY A 458 -13.80 22.32 -21.47
C GLY A 458 -13.50 21.39 -20.30
N ARG A 459 -13.82 20.10 -20.46
CA ARG A 459 -13.55 19.08 -19.43
C ARG A 459 -12.06 18.68 -19.48
N LEU A 460 -11.51 18.33 -18.32
CA LEU A 460 -10.14 17.83 -18.23
C LEU A 460 -9.98 16.56 -19.10
N ASP A 461 -9.00 16.60 -20.00
CA ASP A 461 -8.63 15.51 -20.91
C ASP A 461 -7.12 15.25 -20.91
N ASP A 462 -6.67 14.26 -21.68
CA ASP A 462 -5.26 13.86 -21.72
C ASP A 462 -4.33 14.99 -22.22
N GLN A 463 -4.80 15.82 -23.15
CA GLN A 463 -4.00 16.93 -23.69
C GLN A 463 -3.83 18.02 -22.64
N MET A 464 -4.92 18.36 -21.96
CA MET A 464 -4.93 19.34 -20.89
C MET A 464 -4.07 18.86 -19.71
N LEU A 465 -4.20 17.59 -19.30
CA LEU A 465 -3.38 16.99 -18.24
C LEU A 465 -1.88 17.02 -18.61
N ALA A 466 -1.52 16.72 -19.86
CA ALA A 466 -0.14 16.78 -20.32
C ALA A 466 0.45 18.20 -20.31
N ARG A 467 -0.38 19.23 -20.50
CA ARG A 467 0.03 20.64 -20.39
C ARG A 467 0.20 21.06 -18.93
N ILE A 468 -0.76 20.71 -18.08
CA ILE A 468 -0.76 21.08 -16.65
C ILE A 468 0.37 20.36 -15.89
N CYS A 469 0.56 19.07 -16.20
CA CYS A 469 1.42 18.18 -15.44
C CYS A 469 2.11 17.16 -16.37
N PRO A 470 3.10 17.59 -17.17
CA PRO A 470 3.80 16.70 -18.11
C PRO A 470 4.51 15.53 -17.43
N ASP A 471 4.92 15.70 -16.16
CA ASP A 471 5.60 14.70 -15.34
C ASP A 471 4.65 13.92 -14.41
N VAL A 472 3.35 13.79 -14.75
CA VAL A 472 2.35 13.12 -13.90
C VAL A 472 2.72 11.68 -13.52
N ASP A 473 3.48 10.98 -14.36
CA ASP A 473 3.97 9.61 -14.09
C ASP A 473 4.94 9.55 -12.90
N GLU A 474 5.53 10.69 -12.51
CA GLU A 474 6.45 10.84 -11.38
C GLU A 474 5.78 11.41 -10.12
N ARG A 475 4.46 11.64 -10.13
CA ARG A 475 3.74 12.31 -9.04
C ARG A 475 2.81 11.38 -8.28
N ILE A 476 2.60 11.71 -7.01
CA ILE A 476 1.43 11.23 -6.26
C ILE A 476 0.23 12.10 -6.61
N VAL A 477 -0.82 11.50 -7.16
CA VAL A 477 -2.02 12.18 -7.63
C VAL A 477 -3.14 12.00 -6.61
N PHE A 478 -3.60 13.10 -6.02
CA PHE A 478 -4.79 13.14 -5.17
C PHE A 478 -5.95 13.72 -6.00
N CYS A 479 -7.09 13.04 -6.04
CA CYS A 479 -8.25 13.47 -6.83
C CYS A 479 -9.54 13.43 -6.02
N CYS A 480 -10.25 14.57 -5.97
CA CYS A 480 -11.56 14.64 -5.33
C CYS A 480 -12.53 15.51 -6.14
N GLY A 481 -13.75 15.04 -6.31
CA GLY A 481 -14.78 15.72 -7.10
C GLY A 481 -15.92 14.79 -7.53
N PRO A 482 -16.84 15.28 -8.38
CA PRO A 482 -17.96 14.47 -8.88
C PRO A 482 -17.49 13.21 -9.62
N ASP A 483 -18.31 12.16 -9.60
CA ASP A 483 -17.98 10.85 -10.21
C ASP A 483 -17.54 10.92 -11.67
N PRO A 484 -18.16 11.72 -12.55
CA PRO A 484 -17.70 11.86 -13.93
C PRO A 484 -16.29 12.43 -14.03
N TYR A 485 -15.91 13.35 -13.13
CA TYR A 485 -14.57 13.94 -13.09
C TYR A 485 -13.53 12.92 -12.64
N ARG A 486 -13.78 12.22 -11.52
CA ARG A 486 -12.85 11.22 -11.00
C ARG A 486 -12.68 10.03 -11.94
N SER A 487 -13.78 9.60 -12.58
CA SER A 487 -13.75 8.53 -13.59
C SER A 487 -12.92 8.92 -14.81
N ALA A 488 -13.02 10.16 -15.28
CA ALA A 488 -12.19 10.67 -16.36
C ALA A 488 -10.70 10.66 -15.97
N VAL A 489 -10.35 11.15 -14.77
CA VAL A 489 -8.97 11.14 -14.25
C VAL A 489 -8.43 9.71 -14.15
N ARG A 490 -9.20 8.79 -13.57
CA ARG A 490 -8.83 7.38 -13.48
C ARG A 490 -8.55 6.76 -14.86
N ALA A 491 -9.38 7.09 -15.85
CA ALA A 491 -9.21 6.62 -17.21
C ALA A 491 -7.96 7.21 -17.88
N MET A 492 -7.70 8.51 -17.73
CA MET A 492 -6.49 9.18 -18.24
C MET A 492 -5.23 8.54 -17.66
N LEU A 493 -5.14 8.42 -16.33
CA LEU A 493 -4.00 7.81 -15.66
C LEU A 493 -3.84 6.33 -16.01
N GLY A 494 -4.95 5.59 -16.14
CA GLY A 494 -4.93 4.17 -16.51
C GLY A 494 -4.45 3.89 -17.93
N ARG A 495 -4.53 4.87 -18.84
CA ARG A 495 -3.97 4.77 -20.20
C ARG A 495 -2.46 5.00 -20.24
N ARG A 496 -1.87 5.58 -19.19
CA ARG A 496 -0.44 5.90 -19.19
C ARG A 496 0.38 4.66 -18.88
N LYS A 497 1.28 4.31 -19.80
CA LYS A 497 2.16 3.14 -19.70
C LYS A 497 3.02 3.14 -18.41
N ASN A 498 3.31 4.32 -17.90
CA ASN A 498 4.31 4.56 -16.86
C ASN A 498 3.71 4.99 -15.52
N PHE A 499 2.39 5.20 -15.44
CA PHE A 499 1.75 5.62 -14.21
C PHE A 499 1.46 4.41 -13.32
N ASN A 500 2.08 4.36 -12.14
CA ASN A 500 1.75 3.32 -11.16
C ASN A 500 0.48 3.71 -10.39
N ARG A 501 -0.56 2.86 -10.47
CA ARG A 501 -1.89 3.09 -9.88
C ARG A 501 -1.87 3.31 -8.37
N ILE A 502 -0.88 2.78 -7.65
CA ILE A 502 -0.73 3.03 -6.21
C ILE A 502 -0.50 4.52 -5.87
N ASN A 503 -0.05 5.30 -6.87
CA ASN A 503 0.17 6.74 -6.73
C ASN A 503 -1.10 7.55 -6.96
N PHE A 504 -2.22 6.93 -7.34
CA PHE A 504 -3.51 7.59 -7.49
C PHE A 504 -4.38 7.34 -6.26
N LEU A 505 -4.58 8.39 -5.48
CA LEU A 505 -5.52 8.41 -4.37
C LEU A 505 -6.74 9.20 -4.82
N GLU A 506 -7.93 8.69 -4.52
CA GLU A 506 -9.17 9.39 -4.80
C GLU A 506 -10.17 9.29 -3.65
N GLU A 507 -10.98 10.33 -3.48
CA GLU A 507 -12.07 10.36 -2.50
C GLU A 507 -13.41 10.64 -3.18
N SER A 508 -14.47 9.99 -2.71
CA SER A 508 -15.86 10.18 -3.15
C SER A 508 -16.64 10.89 -2.05
N PHE A 509 -17.52 11.82 -2.43
CA PHE A 509 -18.49 12.40 -1.50
C PHE A 509 -19.88 11.74 -1.57
N GLY A 510 -19.99 10.62 -2.28
CA GLY A 510 -21.26 9.92 -2.53
C GLY A 510 -22.06 10.54 -3.67
N SER A 511 -22.92 9.74 -4.30
CA SER A 511 -23.71 10.16 -5.45
C SER A 511 -24.94 10.97 -5.04
N THR A 512 -25.15 12.11 -5.69
CA THR A 512 -26.43 12.82 -5.75
C THR A 512 -27.22 12.30 -6.93
N ALA A 513 -27.71 11.07 -6.88
CA ALA A 513 -28.69 10.59 -7.85
C ALA A 513 -30.09 10.92 -7.32
N GLN A 514 -30.73 11.87 -7.99
CA GLN A 514 -32.13 12.27 -7.83
C GLN A 514 -33.05 11.05 -7.99
N THR A 515 -34.04 10.92 -7.12
CA THR A 515 -35.35 10.35 -7.49
C THR A 515 -36.33 11.51 -7.52
N GLU A 516 -36.44 12.17 -8.67
CA GLU A 516 -37.61 12.97 -9.02
C GLU A 516 -38.69 12.03 -9.60
N ASN A 517 -39.93 12.35 -9.23
CA ASN A 517 -41.19 11.65 -9.47
C ASN A 517 -41.40 11.06 -10.88
N GLY A 518 -42.04 9.89 -10.95
CA GLY A 518 -42.74 9.45 -12.15
C GLY A 518 -43.10 7.96 -12.18
N ALA A 519 -44.33 7.66 -11.75
CA ALA A 519 -45.23 6.60 -12.20
C ALA A 519 -44.69 5.24 -12.70
N VAL A 520 -45.25 4.20 -12.07
CA VAL A 520 -45.37 2.81 -12.51
C VAL A 520 -45.41 2.65 -14.04
N GLY A 521 -44.35 2.11 -14.61
CA GLY A 521 -44.27 1.65 -15.99
C GLY A 521 -43.81 0.20 -16.03
N ALA A 522 -44.73 -0.69 -16.40
CA ALA A 522 -44.48 -2.12 -16.55
C ALA A 522 -43.61 -2.43 -17.78
N GLY A 523 -42.71 -3.41 -17.61
CA GLY A 523 -42.16 -4.26 -18.67
C GLY A 523 -40.87 -3.80 -19.35
N SER A 524 -39.74 -4.49 -19.08
CA SER A 524 -39.23 -5.56 -19.96
C SER A 524 -37.88 -6.10 -19.48
N ASP A 525 -37.90 -7.38 -19.08
CA ASP A 525 -36.88 -8.43 -19.00
C ASP A 525 -35.39 -8.10 -18.91
N LEU A 526 -34.77 -8.55 -17.81
CA LEU A 526 -33.43 -9.18 -17.74
C LEU A 526 -33.31 -10.02 -16.44
N ALA A 527 -33.29 -11.36 -16.62
CA ALA A 527 -32.77 -12.43 -15.76
C ALA A 527 -33.04 -12.40 -14.22
N ALA A 528 -33.92 -13.29 -13.77
CA ALA A 528 -34.16 -13.65 -12.38
C ALA A 528 -32.96 -14.36 -11.72
N ASN A 529 -32.56 -13.90 -10.52
CA ASN A 529 -31.76 -14.64 -9.52
C ASN A 529 -31.98 -14.01 -8.11
N PRO A 530 -31.75 -14.75 -7.02
CA PRO A 530 -32.73 -14.93 -5.95
C PRO A 530 -32.89 -13.71 -5.04
N ASP A 531 -34.16 -13.44 -4.76
CA ASP A 531 -34.61 -12.65 -3.63
C ASP A 531 -34.10 -13.27 -2.33
N VAL A 532 -33.30 -12.52 -1.56
CA VAL A 532 -32.86 -12.92 -0.22
C VAL A 532 -33.78 -12.33 0.84
N SER A 533 -34.05 -13.12 1.88
CA SER A 533 -34.83 -12.67 3.03
C SER A 533 -33.91 -12.12 4.12
N ILE A 534 -34.11 -10.85 4.47
CA ILE A 534 -33.35 -10.16 5.51
C ILE A 534 -34.28 -9.84 6.66
N SER A 535 -34.00 -10.39 7.84
CA SER A 535 -34.79 -10.13 9.05
C SER A 535 -34.02 -9.32 10.08
N PHE A 536 -34.77 -8.49 10.80
CA PHE A 536 -34.29 -7.57 11.84
C PHE A 536 -35.00 -7.92 13.16
N PRO A 537 -34.49 -8.91 13.93
CA PRO A 537 -35.21 -9.43 15.11
C PRO A 537 -35.56 -8.37 16.16
N GLY A 538 -34.69 -7.37 16.34
CA GLY A 538 -34.93 -6.27 17.28
C GLY A 538 -36.02 -5.28 16.85
N ALA A 539 -36.47 -5.33 15.60
CA ALA A 539 -37.51 -4.47 15.04
C ALA A 539 -38.75 -5.24 14.56
N ASP A 540 -38.81 -6.55 14.81
CA ASP A 540 -39.86 -7.48 14.35
C ASP A 540 -40.26 -7.26 12.88
N ARG A 541 -39.25 -7.11 12.01
CA ARG A 541 -39.43 -6.78 10.59
C ARG A 541 -38.58 -7.71 9.73
N SER A 542 -39.13 -8.12 8.59
CA SER A 542 -38.42 -8.85 7.54
C SER A 542 -38.72 -8.23 6.19
N VAL A 543 -37.72 -8.18 5.32
CA VAL A 543 -37.86 -7.67 3.96
C VAL A 543 -37.17 -8.59 2.97
N THR A 544 -37.71 -8.61 1.76
CA THR A 544 -37.08 -9.26 0.62
C THR A 544 -36.22 -8.23 -0.12
N ALA A 545 -34.99 -8.62 -0.47
CA ALA A 545 -34.05 -7.75 -1.16
C ALA A 545 -33.21 -8.51 -2.18
N ARG A 546 -32.49 -7.77 -3.04
CA ARG A 546 -31.53 -8.37 -3.97
C ARG A 546 -30.19 -8.55 -3.29
N ALA A 547 -29.52 -9.67 -3.57
CA ALA A 547 -28.16 -9.93 -3.10
C ALA A 547 -27.11 -8.88 -3.56
N THR A 548 -27.45 -8.06 -4.56
CA THR A 548 -26.62 -6.96 -5.06
C THR A 548 -26.79 -5.65 -4.28
N ASP A 549 -27.86 -5.51 -3.49
CA ASP A 549 -28.12 -4.32 -2.69
C ASP A 549 -27.24 -4.33 -1.43
N THR A 550 -26.70 -3.17 -1.03
CA THR A 550 -25.95 -3.07 0.23
C THR A 550 -26.90 -3.19 1.42
N LEU A 551 -26.43 -3.73 2.55
CA LEU A 551 -27.24 -3.80 3.77
C LEU A 551 -27.79 -2.42 4.17
N LEU A 552 -27.04 -1.33 3.95
CA LEU A 552 -27.51 0.04 4.19
C LEU A 552 -28.73 0.39 3.33
N THR A 553 -28.72 0.04 2.04
CA THR A 553 -29.86 0.24 1.13
C THR A 553 -31.06 -0.57 1.61
N ILE A 554 -30.84 -1.82 1.99
CA ILE A 554 -31.90 -2.74 2.45
C ILE A 554 -32.53 -2.25 3.74
N ILE A 555 -31.73 -1.86 4.74
CA ILE A 555 -32.19 -1.32 6.03
C ILE A 555 -33.06 -0.07 5.82
N ARG A 556 -32.62 0.85 4.95
CA ARG A 556 -33.38 2.06 4.63
C ARG A 556 -34.66 1.77 3.85
N GLY A 557 -34.60 0.86 2.89
CA GLY A 557 -35.77 0.40 2.14
C GLY A 557 -36.81 -0.28 3.04
N ALA A 558 -36.35 -0.94 4.10
CA ALA A 558 -37.18 -1.49 5.16
C ALA A 558 -37.76 -0.41 6.10
N GLY A 559 -37.49 0.88 5.89
CA GLY A 559 -37.94 1.97 6.76
C GLY A 559 -37.30 1.95 8.15
N LEU A 560 -36.13 1.34 8.30
CA LEU A 560 -35.36 1.30 9.55
C LEU A 560 -34.20 2.30 9.48
N GLU A 561 -33.85 2.88 10.63
CA GLU A 561 -32.77 3.85 10.72
C GLU A 561 -31.45 3.19 11.10
N ILE A 562 -30.38 3.63 10.44
CA ILE A 562 -29.00 3.29 10.80
C ILE A 562 -28.12 4.51 10.51
N ALA A 563 -27.18 4.78 11.39
CA ALA A 563 -26.19 5.84 11.16
C ALA A 563 -25.40 5.53 9.89
N SER A 564 -25.11 6.53 9.06
CA SER A 564 -24.19 6.34 7.93
C SER A 564 -23.48 7.64 7.57
N GLY A 565 -22.20 7.52 7.21
CA GLY A 565 -21.32 8.65 6.89
C GLY A 565 -20.76 8.54 5.47
N CYS A 566 -19.61 7.86 5.33
CA CYS A 566 -18.86 7.77 4.07
C CYS A 566 -19.54 6.94 2.97
N GLN A 567 -20.39 5.98 3.34
CA GLN A 567 -20.97 4.97 2.43
C GLN A 567 -19.96 4.24 1.53
N ALA A 568 -18.72 4.12 1.99
CA ALA A 568 -17.61 3.49 1.26
C ALA A 568 -16.76 2.57 2.17
N GLY A 569 -17.21 2.31 3.40
CA GLY A 569 -16.53 1.38 4.33
C GLY A 569 -15.40 1.97 5.16
N LEU A 570 -15.26 3.30 5.19
CA LEU A 570 -14.12 3.99 5.81
C LEU A 570 -14.39 4.56 7.21
N CYS A 571 -15.65 4.89 7.54
CA CYS A 571 -15.95 5.72 8.71
C CYS A 571 -16.50 4.95 9.92
N GLY A 572 -16.86 3.68 9.77
CA GLY A 572 -17.48 2.88 10.84
C GLY A 572 -18.93 3.26 11.20
N ALA A 573 -19.43 4.42 10.79
CA ALA A 573 -20.77 4.90 11.18
C ALA A 573 -21.91 3.94 10.83
N CYS A 574 -21.79 3.18 9.74
CA CYS A 574 -22.79 2.22 9.28
C CYS A 574 -22.67 0.84 9.93
N LYS A 575 -22.03 0.74 11.10
CA LYS A 575 -21.80 -0.52 11.81
C LYS A 575 -23.13 -1.19 12.18
N CYS A 576 -23.27 -2.46 11.83
CA CYS A 576 -24.35 -3.33 12.31
C CYS A 576 -23.78 -4.72 12.61
N LYS A 577 -24.54 -5.59 13.27
CA LYS A 577 -24.11 -6.93 13.63
C LYS A 577 -24.85 -7.97 12.79
N VAL A 578 -24.11 -8.84 12.11
CA VAL A 578 -24.69 -10.02 11.47
C VAL A 578 -24.85 -11.09 12.54
N ILE A 579 -26.11 -11.47 12.83
CA ILE A 579 -26.42 -12.53 13.80
C ILE A 579 -26.22 -13.90 13.12
N SER A 580 -26.69 -14.04 11.88
CA SER A 580 -26.54 -15.24 11.07
C SER A 580 -26.63 -14.92 9.59
N GLY A 581 -25.94 -15.68 8.74
CA GLY A 581 -25.90 -15.47 7.30
C GLY A 581 -24.54 -14.96 6.82
N GLU A 582 -24.26 -15.14 5.54
CA GLU A 582 -23.00 -14.74 4.91
C GLU A 582 -23.15 -13.48 4.07
N TRP A 583 -22.05 -12.75 3.91
CA TRP A 583 -21.99 -11.53 3.12
C TRP A 583 -20.69 -11.46 2.33
N THR A 584 -20.71 -10.61 1.32
CA THR A 584 -19.54 -10.22 0.54
C THR A 584 -19.36 -8.71 0.58
N LEU A 585 -18.16 -8.24 0.28
CA LEU A 585 -17.91 -6.81 0.18
C LEU A 585 -18.57 -6.26 -1.08
N SER A 586 -19.31 -5.18 -0.92
CA SER A 586 -19.87 -4.40 -2.02
C SER A 586 -18.73 -3.85 -2.89
N PRO A 587 -18.92 -3.73 -4.22
CA PRO A 587 -17.99 -3.02 -5.10
C PRO A 587 -17.74 -1.56 -4.69
N SER A 588 -18.63 -0.98 -3.88
CA SER A 588 -18.49 0.37 -3.32
C SER A 588 -17.55 0.45 -2.10
N ASN A 589 -17.12 -0.70 -1.55
CA ASN A 589 -16.17 -0.73 -0.45
C ASN A 589 -14.77 -0.38 -0.92
N VAL A 590 -14.13 0.60 -0.24
CA VAL A 590 -12.77 1.03 -0.57
C VAL A 590 -11.73 0.62 0.49
N ASP A 591 -12.17 -0.02 1.58
CA ASP A 591 -11.31 -0.57 2.63
C ASP A 591 -11.70 -2.03 2.92
N PRO A 592 -11.10 -3.01 2.21
CA PRO A 592 -11.43 -4.43 2.37
C PRO A 592 -11.21 -4.98 3.77
N ASP A 593 -10.26 -4.41 4.50
CA ASP A 593 -9.93 -4.82 5.85
C ASP A 593 -10.90 -4.24 6.90
N MET A 594 -11.80 -3.35 6.47
CA MET A 594 -12.72 -2.58 7.33
C MET A 594 -11.98 -2.02 8.54
N SER A 595 -10.89 -1.30 8.29
CA SER A 595 -9.92 -0.85 9.29
C SER A 595 -10.53 0.08 10.34
N CYS A 596 -11.71 0.65 10.07
CA CYS A 596 -12.49 1.42 11.04
C CYS A 596 -13.22 0.57 12.09
N LEU A 597 -13.26 -0.76 11.92
CA LEU A 597 -13.75 -1.72 12.92
C LEU A 597 -12.56 -2.34 13.66
N PRO A 598 -12.56 -2.33 15.01
CA PRO A 598 -11.63 -3.13 15.81
C PRO A 598 -11.74 -4.64 15.51
N ASP A 599 -10.64 -5.38 15.67
CA ASP A 599 -10.61 -6.81 15.34
C ASP A 599 -11.50 -7.68 16.23
N ASP A 600 -11.71 -7.28 17.49
CA ASP A 600 -12.65 -7.90 18.42
C ASP A 600 -14.11 -7.69 17.98
N GLU A 601 -14.45 -6.51 17.44
CA GLU A 601 -15.77 -6.27 16.86
C GLU A 601 -15.98 -7.10 15.58
N LYS A 602 -14.98 -7.21 14.71
CA LYS A 602 -15.04 -8.09 13.53
C LYS A 602 -15.24 -9.54 13.95
N ALA A 603 -14.47 -10.01 14.94
CA ALA A 603 -14.60 -11.36 15.48
C ALA A 603 -15.99 -11.61 16.11
N ALA A 604 -16.61 -10.57 16.67
CA ALA A 604 -17.97 -10.61 17.20
C ALA A 604 -19.08 -10.53 16.13
N GLY A 605 -18.73 -10.45 14.83
CA GLY A 605 -19.69 -10.42 13.72
C GLY A 605 -20.19 -9.04 13.34
N TYR A 606 -19.52 -7.96 13.77
CA TYR A 606 -19.84 -6.61 13.30
C TYR A 606 -19.31 -6.37 11.89
N VAL A 607 -20.13 -5.70 11.08
CA VAL A 607 -19.87 -5.36 9.69
C VAL A 607 -20.28 -3.93 9.38
N LEU A 608 -19.92 -3.43 8.20
CA LEU A 608 -20.32 -2.11 7.72
C LEU A 608 -21.46 -2.24 6.73
N ALA A 609 -22.67 -1.82 7.13
CA ALA A 609 -23.87 -1.99 6.31
C ALA A 609 -23.75 -1.39 4.91
N CYS A 610 -23.00 -0.28 4.80
CA CYS A 610 -22.76 0.43 3.55
C CYS A 610 -21.76 -0.26 2.61
N SER A 611 -21.11 -1.32 3.05
CA SER A 611 -20.02 -1.99 2.34
C SER A 611 -20.19 -3.50 2.27
N CYS A 612 -21.28 -4.04 2.81
CA CYS A 612 -21.59 -5.47 2.79
C CYS A 612 -22.87 -5.70 1.98
N CYS A 613 -22.87 -6.78 1.19
CA CYS A 613 -24.00 -7.29 0.43
C CYS A 613 -24.28 -8.73 0.89
N PRO A 614 -25.54 -9.13 1.10
CA PRO A 614 -25.87 -10.48 1.53
C PRO A 614 -25.62 -11.49 0.40
N THR A 615 -25.13 -12.69 0.72
CA THR A 615 -25.01 -13.79 -0.25
C THR A 615 -26.15 -14.81 -0.14
N GLY A 616 -27.00 -14.69 0.88
CA GLY A 616 -28.18 -15.52 1.14
C GLY A 616 -29.02 -14.91 2.26
N ASP A 617 -29.98 -15.67 2.77
CA ASP A 617 -30.84 -15.25 3.88
C ASP A 617 -30.03 -14.89 5.13
N MET A 618 -30.39 -13.78 5.77
CA MET A 618 -29.58 -13.18 6.85
C MET A 618 -30.44 -12.59 7.97
N GLN A 619 -29.91 -12.64 9.19
CA GLN A 619 -30.43 -11.91 10.34
C GLN A 619 -29.44 -10.84 10.78
N ILE A 620 -29.93 -9.61 10.96
CA ILE A 620 -29.10 -8.45 11.29
C ILE A 620 -29.65 -7.75 12.53
N ALA A 621 -28.78 -7.44 13.48
CA ALA A 621 -29.06 -6.50 14.55
C ALA A 621 -28.49 -5.13 14.20
N LEU A 622 -29.34 -4.11 14.29
CA LEU A 622 -28.93 -2.71 14.23
C LEU A 622 -28.23 -2.36 15.55
N ALA A 623 -27.13 -1.61 15.47
CA ALA A 623 -26.29 -1.25 16.61
C ALA A 623 -26.73 0.07 17.26
#